data_AF-A0A955DT21-F1
#
_entry.id   AF-A0A955DT21-F1
#
_cell.length_a   1.000
_cell.length_b   1.000
_cell.length_c   1.000
_cell.angle_alpha   90.00
_cell.angle_beta   90.00
_cell.angle_gamma   90.00
#
_symmetry.space_group_name_H-M   'P 1'
#
loop_
_entity.id
_entity.type
_entity.pdbx_description
1 polymer ?
#
loop_
_entity_poly.entity_id
_entity_poly.type
_entity_poly.pdbx_seq_one_letter_code
_entity_poly.pdbx_strand_id
1 'polypeptide(L)' 'HEKCGRCWHYRPDVGHDPAHPDLCGRCTSNLHGDGEARQHA' A
#
# COMPACT_ATOMS: atom_id res chain seq x y z
N HIS A 1 5.65 -4.12 15.04
CA HIS A 1 5.33 -3.90 13.61
C HIS A 1 4.41 -5.02 13.20
N GLU A 2 3.34 -4.71 12.47
CA GLU A 2 2.35 -5.70 12.03
C GLU A 2 2.73 -6.25 10.66
N LYS A 3 2.17 -7.41 10.29
CA LYS A 3 2.42 -8.05 9.00
C LYS A 3 1.41 -7.50 8.00
N CYS A 4 1.90 -6.95 6.89
CA CYS A 4 1.04 -6.51 5.79
C CYS A 4 0.42 -7.72 5.06
N GLY A 5 -0.90 -7.76 4.87
CA GLY A 5 -1.57 -8.87 4.17
C GLY A 5 -1.21 -9.00 2.69
N ARG A 6 -0.63 -7.96 2.08
CA ARG A 6 -0.27 -7.95 0.65
C ARG A 6 1.18 -8.30 0.38
N CYS A 7 2.14 -7.56 0.93
CA CYS A 7 3.56 -7.83 0.70
C CYS A 7 4.15 -8.82 1.70
N TRP A 8 3.39 -9.22 2.72
CA TRP A 8 3.79 -10.16 3.79
C TRP A 8 5.00 -9.73 4.60
N HIS A 9 5.42 -8.48 4.46
CA HIS A 9 6.49 -7.89 5.25
C HIS A 9 5.94 -7.28 6.55
N TYR A 10 6.75 -7.37 7.60
CA TYR A 10 6.49 -6.65 8.85
C TYR A 10 6.86 -5.18 8.69
N ARG A 11 5.87 -4.30 8.85
CA ARG A 11 6.01 -2.87 8.60
C ARG A 11 5.36 -2.07 9.73
N PRO A 12 5.93 -0.91 10.11
CA PRO A 12 5.28 -0.01 11.09
C PRO A 12 4.10 0.73 10.47
N ASP A 13 4.07 0.83 9.15
CA ASP A 13 3.07 1.57 8.37
C ASP A 13 1.84 0.72 7.97
N VAL A 14 1.68 -0.48 8.54
CA VAL A 14 0.45 -1.27 8.40
C VAL A 14 -0.69 -0.55 9.12
N GLY A 15 -1.81 -0.38 8.43
CA GLY A 15 -2.96 0.36 8.95
C GLY A 15 -2.79 1.88 8.91
N HIS A 16 -1.84 2.39 8.11
CA HIS A 16 -1.69 3.82 7.87
C HIS A 16 -2.94 4.45 7.24
N ASP A 17 -3.62 3.70 6.38
CA ASP A 17 -4.84 4.16 5.72
C ASP A 17 -6.07 3.53 6.39
N PRO A 18 -7.06 4.33 6.84
CA PRO A 18 -8.23 3.82 7.55
C PRO A 18 -9.14 2.97 6.65
N ALA A 19 -9.09 3.10 5.32
CA ALA A 19 -9.81 2.23 4.40
C ALA A 19 -9.10 0.88 4.21
N HIS A 20 -7.81 0.80 4.54
CA HIS A 20 -6.97 -0.39 4.37
C HIS A 20 -6.15 -0.73 5.63
N PRO A 21 -6.80 -1.12 6.74
CA PRO A 21 -6.14 -1.36 8.03
C PRO A 21 -5.11 -2.50 8.00
N ASP A 22 -5.24 -3.45 7.07
CA ASP A 22 -4.35 -4.61 6.96
C ASP A 22 -3.17 -4.38 5.98
N LEU A 23 -3.13 -3.23 5.31
CA LEU A 23 -2.13 -2.90 4.31
C LEU A 23 -1.12 -1.89 4.82
N CYS A 24 0.13 -2.06 4.38
CA CYS A 24 1.17 -1.07 4.60
C CYS A 24 1.02 0.10 3.63
N GLY A 25 1.38 1.32 4.05
CA GLY A 25 1.28 2.55 3.26
C GLY A 25 1.92 2.45 1.87
N ARG A 26 3.01 1.67 1.70
CA ARG A 26 3.56 1.40 0.35
C ARG A 26 2.60 0.60 -0.52
N CYS A 27 1.97 -0.44 0.03
CA CYS A 27 1.01 -1.25 -0.70
C CYS A 27 -0.26 -0.46 -1.00
N THR A 28 -0.72 0.35 -0.05
CA THR A 28 -1.85 1.26 -0.25
C THR A 28 -1.54 2.28 -1.35
N SER A 29 -0.40 2.96 -1.30
CA SER A 29 0.02 3.90 -2.34
C SER A 29 0.21 3.24 -3.70
N ASN A 30 0.68 2.00 -3.78
CA ASN A 30 0.81 1.29 -5.05
C ASN A 30 -0.55 0.81 -5.61
N LEU A 31 -1.52 0.53 -4.75
CA LEU A 31 -2.85 0.03 -5.14
C LEU A 31 -3.83 1.16 -5.48
N HIS A 32 -3.79 2.21 -4.67
CA HIS A 32 -4.75 3.29 -4.63
C HIS A 32 -4.11 4.65 -4.94
N GLY A 33 -2.80 4.70 -5.09
CA GLY A 33 -2.15 5.88 -5.65
C GLY A 33 -2.61 6.06 -7.08
N ASP A 34 -2.91 7.32 -7.40
CA ASP A 34 -3.20 7.80 -8.74
C ASP A 34 -2.01 7.41 -9.62
N GLY A 35 -2.12 6.25 -10.28
CA GLY A 35 -1.02 5.69 -11.06
C GLY A 35 -0.61 6.70 -12.13
N GLU A 36 0.69 6.92 -12.31
CA GLU A 36 1.16 7.87 -13.32
C GLU A 36 0.57 7.50 -14.69
N ALA A 37 -0.05 8.48 -15.36
CA ALA A 37 -0.65 8.31 -16.68
C ALA A 37 0.45 7.91 -17.67
N ARG A 38 0.59 6.61 -17.91
CA ARG A 38 1.54 6.08 -18.88
C ARG A 38 1.03 6.41 -20.28
N GLN A 39 1.66 7.39 -20.92
CA GLN A 39 1.52 7.62 -22.35
C GLN A 39 2.35 6.54 -23.06
N HIS A 40 1.69 5.55 -23.64
CA HIS A 40 2.35 4.60 -24.52
C HIS A 40 2.83 5.34 -25.78
N ALA A 41 4.10 5.15 -26.13
CA ALA A 41 4.72 5.70 -27.34
C ALA A 41 4.42 4.87 -28.58
#